data_AF-A0A0K8QJP6-F1
#
_entry.id   AF-A0A0K8QJP6-F1
#
_cell.length_a   1.000
_cell.length_b   1.000
_cell.length_c   1.000
_cell.angle_alpha   90.00
_cell.angle_beta   90.00
_cell.angle_gamma   90.00
#
_symmetry.space_group_name_H-M   'P 1'
#
loop_
_entity.id
_entity.type
_entity.pdbx_description
1 polymer ?
#
loop_
_entity_poly.entity_id
_entity_poly.type
_entity_poly.pdbx_seq_one_letter_code
_entity_poly.pdbx_strand_id
1 'polypeptide(L)'
;MVDLFSTLDGVYQAPGGPDEDREGGFEFGGWQAPYFDKESGEAITAGIERLDALLLGRKTYDIFAGFWPTAPADDPIAARFNAVPKYVASHTLSDPAWAGTTVLTDVASEAREIRERHAETHVIGSGDLFQSLLTENLVDRLNLWLYPVTFGTGKKIFRDGTVPAAFTVTQPPQAFPKRNLARLRARRRCGDGHRHRGGAHAAMTAGGVGGIPWVLHVDLDQFIAAVEVLRRPELAGKPIIVGGRGDPTERAVVSTASYEARAFGVGSGMPLRIAARKVPDAVILPVDQEAYLAASETVMATLRAQPGATVQVLGWDEAFVGVETEDPEAYARQVQAAVLERTRLHCSVGIGDTLVRAKVATGFGKPAGVFRLTAGNWLDVMGRRPTKELWGVGTRVSARLAKLGIDTVAELAASNPQDLGPG
;
A
#
# COMPACT_ATOMS: atom_id res chain seq x y z
N MET A 1 7.83 18.75 -5.92
CA MET A 1 8.17 17.83 -4.81
C MET A 1 7.15 17.99 -3.72
N VAL A 2 6.77 16.92 -3.03
CA VAL A 2 5.80 16.97 -1.93
C VAL A 2 6.51 16.53 -0.66
N ASP A 3 6.44 17.36 0.38
CA ASP A 3 7.01 17.14 1.70
C ASP A 3 5.86 16.99 2.70
N LEU A 4 5.64 15.74 3.14
CA LEU A 4 4.57 15.38 4.06
C LEU A 4 5.15 14.88 5.38
N PHE A 5 4.55 15.34 6.46
CA PHE A 5 4.88 14.92 7.80
C PHE A 5 3.71 14.11 8.34
N SER A 6 3.98 12.86 8.73
CA SER A 6 2.96 11.86 8.96
C SER A 6 3.28 11.03 10.21
N THR A 7 2.25 10.71 10.96
CA THR A 7 2.25 9.61 11.93
C THR A 7 2.24 8.25 11.21
N LEU A 8 2.39 7.14 11.96
CA LEU A 8 2.37 5.78 11.40
C LEU A 8 1.00 5.39 10.81
N ASP A 9 -0.09 5.96 11.33
CA ASP A 9 -1.46 5.78 10.85
C ASP A 9 -1.90 6.85 9.83
N GLY A 10 -0.95 7.63 9.30
CA GLY A 10 -1.13 8.52 8.17
C GLY A 10 -1.63 9.93 8.51
N VAL A 11 -1.72 10.32 9.78
CA VAL A 11 -2.23 11.62 10.23
C VAL A 11 -1.19 12.70 9.98
N TYR A 12 -1.61 13.82 9.36
CA TYR A 12 -0.76 15.00 9.12
C TYR A 12 -1.26 16.28 9.82
N GLN A 13 -2.42 16.21 10.48
CA GLN A 13 -3.10 17.36 11.07
C GLN A 13 -2.34 17.95 12.26
N ALA A 14 -2.25 19.29 12.34
CA ALA A 14 -1.67 20.05 13.46
C ALA A 14 -0.28 19.58 13.96
N PRO A 15 0.72 19.44 13.07
CA PRO A 15 2.03 18.91 13.44
C PRO A 15 2.87 19.83 14.34
N GLY A 16 2.83 21.14 14.13
CA GLY A 16 3.74 22.12 14.70
C GLY A 16 3.25 22.72 16.02
N GLY A 17 2.08 23.35 16.02
CA GLY A 17 1.55 24.08 17.18
C GLY A 17 0.39 23.37 17.91
N PRO A 18 0.24 23.54 19.24
CA PRO A 18 -0.85 22.94 20.02
C PRO A 18 -2.27 23.40 19.61
N ASP A 19 -2.37 24.54 18.92
CA ASP A 19 -3.60 25.14 18.43
C ASP A 19 -3.69 25.20 16.88
N GLU A 20 -2.75 24.59 16.15
CA GLU A 20 -2.57 24.80 14.70
C GLU A 20 -3.76 24.37 13.82
N ASP A 21 -4.43 23.26 14.14
CA ASP A 21 -5.62 22.79 13.44
C ASP A 21 -6.47 21.83 14.29
N ARG A 22 -7.44 22.38 15.02
CA ARG A 22 -8.37 21.61 15.89
C ARG A 22 -9.65 21.12 15.20
N GLU A 23 -9.74 21.25 13.87
CA GLU A 23 -10.92 20.81 13.14
C GLU A 23 -11.26 19.33 13.39
N GLY A 24 -12.55 19.03 13.47
CA GLY A 24 -13.02 17.67 13.78
C GLY A 24 -12.77 17.23 15.23
N GLY A 25 -12.47 18.17 16.14
CA GLY A 25 -12.19 17.86 17.55
C GLY A 25 -10.81 17.25 17.77
N PHE A 26 -9.83 17.57 16.91
CA PHE A 26 -8.48 17.04 17.04
C PHE A 26 -7.72 17.69 18.21
N GLU A 27 -7.44 16.92 19.26
CA GLU A 27 -6.86 17.42 20.52
C GLU A 27 -5.31 17.33 20.59
N PHE A 28 -4.68 16.66 19.62
CA PHE A 28 -3.25 16.30 19.71
C PHE A 28 -2.31 17.27 18.99
N GLY A 29 -2.65 18.57 18.89
CA GLY A 29 -1.82 19.55 18.19
C GLY A 29 -0.39 19.65 18.73
N GLY A 30 0.56 19.98 17.85
CA GLY A 30 1.98 20.18 18.19
C GLY A 30 2.75 18.89 18.44
N TRP A 31 2.23 17.77 17.94
CA TRP A 31 2.76 16.45 18.23
C TRP A 31 4.17 16.19 17.69
N GLN A 32 4.72 17.01 16.79
CA GLN A 32 6.10 16.83 16.31
C GLN A 32 7.17 17.24 17.32
N ALA A 33 6.86 18.17 18.23
CA ALA A 33 7.87 18.79 19.10
C ALA A 33 8.76 17.77 19.86
N PRO A 34 8.24 16.65 20.41
CA PRO A 34 9.07 15.66 21.11
C PRO A 34 10.00 14.85 20.20
N TYR A 35 9.75 14.85 18.88
CA TYR A 35 10.45 13.99 17.92
C TYR A 35 11.55 14.70 17.14
N PHE A 36 11.61 16.03 17.20
CA PHE A 36 12.67 16.80 16.55
C PHE A 36 14.03 16.64 17.25
N ASP A 37 15.07 16.55 16.43
CA ASP A 37 16.46 16.66 16.85
C ASP A 37 17.25 17.55 15.88
N LYS A 38 18.51 17.81 16.21
CA LYS A 38 19.37 18.70 15.44
C LYS A 38 19.53 18.23 13.98
N GLU A 39 19.77 16.93 13.77
CA GLU A 39 20.04 16.37 12.44
C GLU A 39 18.78 16.36 11.56
N SER A 40 17.62 16.06 12.14
CA SER A 40 16.34 16.16 11.42
C SER A 40 15.98 17.59 11.07
N GLY A 41 16.22 18.54 11.98
CA GLY A 41 16.10 19.97 11.73
C GLY A 41 16.98 20.43 10.57
N GLU A 42 18.29 20.13 10.61
CA GLU A 42 19.23 20.44 9.52
C GLU A 42 18.81 19.82 8.19
N ALA A 43 18.31 18.58 8.21
CA ALA A 43 17.84 17.89 7.02
C ALA A 43 16.55 18.46 6.42
N ILE A 44 15.70 19.10 7.23
CA ILE A 44 14.50 19.83 6.81
C ILE A 44 14.90 21.19 6.24
N THR A 45 15.73 21.94 6.96
CA THR A 45 16.24 23.25 6.53
C THR A 45 16.97 23.16 5.19
N ALA A 46 17.88 22.20 5.04
CA ALA A 46 18.58 21.99 3.77
C ALA A 46 17.64 21.60 2.62
N GLY A 47 16.48 20.99 2.92
CA GLY A 47 15.42 20.77 1.95
C GLY A 47 14.78 22.07 1.50
N ILE A 48 14.38 22.88 2.48
CA ILE A 48 13.70 24.15 2.32
C ILE A 48 14.57 25.16 1.55
N GLU A 49 15.86 25.26 1.86
CA GLU A 49 16.78 26.21 1.22
C GLU A 49 16.82 26.10 -0.31
N ARG A 50 16.54 24.92 -0.87
CA ARG A 50 16.56 24.70 -2.33
C ARG A 50 15.26 25.08 -3.04
N LEU A 51 14.14 25.20 -2.32
CA LEU A 51 12.84 25.46 -2.95
C LEU A 51 12.85 26.81 -3.66
N ASP A 52 12.33 26.92 -4.86
CA ASP A 52 12.18 28.20 -5.59
C ASP A 52 10.73 28.66 -5.71
N ALA A 53 9.77 27.81 -5.35
CA ALA A 53 8.36 28.15 -5.20
C ALA A 53 7.66 27.26 -4.17
N LEU A 54 6.63 27.81 -3.53
CA LEU A 54 5.70 27.07 -2.68
C LEU A 54 4.37 26.86 -3.41
N LEU A 55 3.83 25.64 -3.31
CA LEU A 55 2.47 25.32 -3.76
C LEU A 55 1.69 24.76 -2.56
N LEU A 56 0.72 25.51 -2.07
CA LEU A 56 0.03 25.23 -0.80
C LEU A 56 -1.47 25.01 -1.01
N GLY A 57 -2.04 24.09 -0.23
CA GLY A 57 -3.48 24.01 -0.06
C GLY A 57 -3.97 25.13 0.84
N ARG A 58 -5.27 25.49 0.73
CA ARG A 58 -5.85 26.61 1.46
C ARG A 58 -5.56 26.61 2.97
N LYS A 59 -5.78 25.48 3.65
CA LYS A 59 -5.60 25.38 5.11
C LYS A 59 -4.15 25.60 5.53
N THR A 60 -3.20 24.98 4.84
CA THR A 60 -1.78 25.14 5.14
C THR A 60 -1.31 26.55 4.86
N TYR A 61 -1.83 27.19 3.80
CA TYR A 61 -1.58 28.61 3.55
C TYR A 61 -2.00 29.49 4.73
N ASP A 62 -3.19 29.28 5.28
CA ASP A 62 -3.68 30.11 6.41
C ASP A 62 -2.80 29.97 7.65
N ILE A 63 -2.38 28.74 7.97
CA ILE A 63 -1.44 28.47 9.06
C ILE A 63 -0.11 29.18 8.80
N PHE A 64 0.42 29.06 7.58
CA PHE A 64 1.73 29.59 7.23
C PHE A 64 1.73 31.13 7.18
N ALA A 65 0.69 31.72 6.59
CA ALA A 65 0.50 33.17 6.51
C ALA A 65 0.31 33.80 7.90
N GLY A 66 -0.18 33.05 8.89
CA GLY A 66 -0.30 33.49 10.28
C GLY A 66 1.02 33.52 11.06
N PHE A 67 2.11 32.90 10.56
CA PHE A 67 3.36 32.75 11.30
C PHE A 67 4.59 33.27 10.54
N TRP A 68 4.84 32.77 9.33
CA TRP A 68 6.09 33.00 8.60
C TRP A 68 6.38 34.45 8.18
N PRO A 69 5.39 35.30 7.85
CA PRO A 69 5.65 36.70 7.52
C PRO A 69 6.26 37.51 8.69
N THR A 70 5.98 37.09 9.92
CA THR A 70 6.39 37.79 11.16
C THR A 70 7.41 37.01 11.98
N ALA A 71 7.83 35.84 11.50
CA ALA A 71 8.88 35.05 12.14
C ALA A 71 10.22 35.81 12.15
N PRO A 72 11.14 35.51 13.09
CA PRO A 72 12.44 36.17 13.17
C PRO A 72 13.19 36.17 11.84
N ALA A 73 13.74 37.33 11.44
CA ALA A 73 14.36 37.50 10.13
C ALA A 73 15.66 36.69 9.95
N ASP A 74 16.28 36.27 11.04
CA ASP A 74 17.44 35.38 11.09
C ASP A 74 17.06 33.89 11.02
N ASP A 75 15.77 33.55 11.05
CA ASP A 75 15.31 32.19 10.76
C ASP A 75 15.46 31.90 9.25
N PRO A 76 16.31 30.93 8.86
CA PRO A 76 16.59 30.64 7.45
C PRO A 76 15.36 30.12 6.70
N ILE A 77 14.41 29.46 7.37
CA ILE A 77 13.16 28.98 6.78
C ILE A 77 12.24 30.16 6.49
N ALA A 78 12.08 31.07 7.46
CA ALA A 78 11.29 32.28 7.29
C ALA A 78 11.84 33.15 6.15
N ALA A 79 13.15 33.36 6.12
CA ALA A 79 13.83 34.09 5.05
C ALA A 79 13.54 33.46 3.68
N ARG A 80 13.61 32.13 3.56
CA ARG A 80 13.35 31.45 2.27
C ARG A 80 11.88 31.52 1.85
N PHE A 81 10.94 31.22 2.75
CA PHE A 81 9.50 31.26 2.44
C PHE A 81 9.01 32.66 2.07
N ASN A 82 9.56 33.70 2.70
CA ASN A 82 9.23 35.08 2.38
C ASN A 82 9.82 35.53 1.03
N ALA A 83 10.97 34.99 0.62
CA ALA A 83 11.64 35.35 -0.63
C ALA A 83 11.05 34.72 -1.91
N VAL A 84 10.40 33.57 -1.80
CA VAL A 84 9.88 32.84 -2.98
C VAL A 84 8.42 33.18 -3.31
N PRO A 85 7.96 32.97 -4.56
CA PRO A 85 6.54 32.99 -4.90
C PRO A 85 5.77 31.87 -4.18
N LYS A 86 4.54 32.18 -3.77
CA LYS A 86 3.58 31.25 -3.20
C LYS A 86 2.41 31.08 -4.17
N TYR A 87 2.05 29.85 -4.47
CA TYR A 87 0.85 29.50 -5.22
C TYR A 87 -0.12 28.77 -4.30
N VAL A 88 -1.38 29.19 -4.28
CA VAL A 88 -2.37 28.68 -3.32
C VAL A 88 -3.56 28.12 -4.07
N ALA A 89 -3.78 26.81 -3.96
CA ALA A 89 -4.98 26.16 -4.47
C ALA A 89 -6.19 26.54 -3.60
N SER A 90 -7.08 27.38 -4.13
CA SER A 90 -8.30 27.81 -3.43
C SER A 90 -9.33 28.42 -4.37
N HIS A 91 -10.61 28.13 -4.14
CA HIS A 91 -11.73 28.81 -4.79
C HIS A 91 -12.32 29.95 -3.95
N THR A 92 -11.89 30.08 -2.70
CA THR A 92 -12.50 31.01 -1.71
C THR A 92 -11.56 32.14 -1.28
N LEU A 93 -10.27 32.07 -1.62
CA LEU A 93 -9.31 33.11 -1.30
C LEU A 93 -9.28 34.15 -2.43
N SER A 94 -9.69 35.37 -2.14
CA SER A 94 -9.66 36.48 -3.11
C SER A 94 -8.54 37.49 -2.85
N ASP A 95 -8.13 37.68 -1.59
CA ASP A 95 -7.13 38.68 -1.19
C ASP A 95 -6.08 38.07 -0.23
N PRO A 96 -4.97 37.51 -0.75
CA PRO A 96 -3.97 36.85 0.08
C PRO A 96 -3.06 37.87 0.80
N ALA A 97 -3.06 37.85 2.14
CA ALA A 97 -2.27 38.78 2.96
C ALA A 97 -0.74 38.54 2.90
N TRP A 98 -0.30 37.32 2.57
CA TRP A 98 1.13 37.01 2.48
C TRP A 98 1.72 37.47 1.14
N ALA A 99 2.67 38.41 1.19
CA ALA A 99 3.33 38.98 0.01
C ALA A 99 3.87 37.91 -0.96
N GLY A 100 3.68 38.13 -2.26
CA GLY A 100 4.12 37.20 -3.32
C GLY A 100 3.23 35.96 -3.48
N THR A 101 1.95 36.04 -3.08
CA THR A 101 0.97 34.96 -3.24
C THR A 101 0.13 35.13 -4.50
N THR A 102 -0.05 34.04 -5.24
CA THR A 102 -0.97 33.90 -6.37
C THR A 102 -1.97 32.79 -6.06
N VAL A 103 -3.26 33.05 -6.25
CA VAL A 103 -4.33 32.05 -6.05
C VAL A 103 -4.56 31.28 -7.35
N LEU A 104 -4.62 29.95 -7.24
CA LEU A 104 -4.91 29.03 -8.34
C LEU A 104 -6.35 28.53 -8.21
N THR A 105 -7.07 28.54 -9.34
CA THR A 105 -8.47 28.10 -9.42
C THR A 105 -8.63 26.83 -10.28
N ASP A 106 -7.72 26.57 -11.22
CA ASP A 106 -7.56 25.29 -11.91
C ASP A 106 -6.21 24.68 -11.54
N VAL A 107 -6.21 23.98 -10.42
CA VAL A 107 -5.00 23.35 -9.86
C VAL A 107 -4.33 22.41 -10.86
N ALA A 108 -5.09 21.68 -11.67
CA ALA A 108 -4.54 20.69 -12.59
C ALA A 108 -3.76 21.35 -13.72
N SER A 109 -4.32 22.36 -14.38
CA SER A 109 -3.63 23.10 -15.45
C SER A 109 -2.51 23.96 -14.88
N GLU A 110 -2.79 24.78 -13.87
CA GLU A 110 -1.85 25.78 -13.36
C GLU A 110 -0.65 25.13 -12.66
N ALA A 111 -0.82 23.97 -11.99
CA ALA A 111 0.31 23.25 -11.40
C ALA A 111 1.27 22.68 -12.47
N ARG A 112 0.79 22.35 -13.68
CA ARG A 112 1.67 21.94 -14.80
C ARG A 112 2.55 23.10 -15.24
N GLU A 113 1.98 24.29 -15.37
CA GLU A 113 2.73 25.50 -15.73
C GLU A 113 3.73 25.90 -14.63
N ILE A 114 3.34 25.80 -13.36
CA ILE A 114 4.25 26.05 -12.23
C ILE A 114 5.43 25.07 -12.27
N ARG A 115 5.17 23.79 -12.54
CA ARG A 115 6.21 22.76 -12.67
C ARG A 115 7.18 23.05 -13.82
N GLU A 116 6.75 23.72 -14.88
CA GLU A 116 7.63 24.12 -15.99
C GLU A 116 8.42 25.39 -15.69
N ARG A 117 7.85 26.32 -14.91
CA ARG A 117 8.47 27.60 -14.56
C ARG A 117 9.55 27.49 -13.48
N HIS A 118 9.46 26.49 -12.61
CA HIS A 118 10.27 26.37 -11.39
C HIS A 118 11.03 25.05 -11.36
N ALA A 119 12.28 25.09 -10.89
CA ALA A 119 13.12 23.90 -10.79
C ALA A 119 12.79 23.07 -9.55
N GLU A 120 12.42 23.69 -8.43
CA GLU A 120 12.13 22.99 -7.18
C GLU A 120 10.91 23.57 -6.45
N THR A 121 9.72 23.36 -7.01
CA THR A 121 8.44 23.65 -6.32
C THR A 121 8.17 22.65 -5.20
N HIS A 122 7.85 23.14 -4.00
CA HIS A 122 7.53 22.32 -2.82
C HIS A 122 6.05 22.44 -2.44
N VAL A 123 5.42 21.29 -2.21
CA VAL A 123 4.11 21.17 -1.56
C VAL A 123 4.32 20.67 -0.15
N ILE A 124 4.14 21.53 0.85
CA ILE A 124 4.45 21.23 2.25
C ILE A 124 3.14 21.05 3.01
N GLY A 125 2.99 19.93 3.72
CA GLY A 125 1.90 19.72 4.70
C GLY A 125 0.46 19.79 4.15
N SER A 126 0.28 19.85 2.83
CA SER A 126 -1.02 20.07 2.18
C SER A 126 -1.64 18.75 1.72
N GLY A 127 -2.23 17.99 2.64
CA GLY A 127 -2.75 16.64 2.38
C GLY A 127 -3.82 16.55 1.29
N ASP A 128 -4.86 17.40 1.33
CA ASP A 128 -5.90 17.41 0.30
C ASP A 128 -5.35 17.80 -1.09
N LEU A 129 -4.46 18.80 -1.14
CA LEU A 129 -3.81 19.20 -2.38
C LEU A 129 -2.91 18.08 -2.92
N PHE A 130 -2.19 17.38 -2.05
CA PHE A 130 -1.43 16.20 -2.44
C PHE A 130 -2.31 15.14 -3.09
N GLN A 131 -3.50 14.86 -2.55
CA GLN A 131 -4.45 13.92 -3.15
C GLN A 131 -4.91 14.35 -4.56
N SER A 132 -5.19 15.63 -4.76
CA SER A 132 -5.52 16.17 -6.08
C SER A 132 -4.35 16.03 -7.07
N LEU A 133 -3.14 16.42 -6.66
CA LEU A 133 -1.92 16.30 -7.50
C LEU A 133 -1.57 14.84 -7.80
N LEU A 134 -1.84 13.94 -6.86
CA LEU A 134 -1.62 12.51 -7.04
C LEU A 134 -2.57 11.96 -8.11
N THR A 135 -3.84 12.35 -8.07
CA THR A 135 -4.86 12.01 -9.08
C THR A 135 -4.45 12.50 -10.48
N GLU A 136 -3.94 13.73 -10.57
CA GLU A 136 -3.58 14.38 -11.85
C GLU A 136 -2.22 13.99 -12.44
N ASN A 137 -1.52 13.03 -11.83
CA ASN A 137 -0.16 12.65 -12.22
C ASN A 137 0.91 13.76 -12.12
N LEU A 138 0.79 14.62 -11.10
CA LEU A 138 1.64 15.81 -10.92
C LEU A 138 2.62 15.72 -9.73
N VAL A 139 2.76 14.55 -9.13
CA VAL A 139 3.72 14.30 -8.04
C VAL A 139 4.98 13.65 -8.59
N ASP A 140 6.08 14.38 -8.69
CA ASP A 140 7.36 13.81 -9.17
C ASP A 140 8.15 13.09 -8.07
N ARG A 141 8.22 13.74 -6.90
CA ARG A 141 8.99 13.31 -5.72
C ARG A 141 8.13 13.46 -4.48
N LEU A 142 8.15 12.43 -3.63
CA LEU A 142 7.54 12.40 -2.31
C LEU A 142 8.64 12.24 -1.26
N ASN A 143 8.72 13.19 -0.34
CA ASN A 143 9.46 13.10 0.89
C ASN A 143 8.44 12.88 2.01
N LEU A 144 8.45 11.69 2.60
CA LEU A 144 7.57 11.33 3.70
C LEU A 144 8.38 11.25 5.00
N TRP A 145 8.10 12.16 5.91
CA TRP A 145 8.64 12.19 7.26
C TRP A 145 7.71 11.40 8.18
N LEU A 146 8.18 10.26 8.66
CA LEU A 146 7.42 9.28 9.45
C LEU A 146 7.76 9.37 10.93
N TYR A 147 6.78 9.77 11.72
CA TYR A 147 6.85 9.89 13.17
C TYR A 147 6.25 8.62 13.80
N PRO A 148 6.94 7.96 14.76
CA PRO A 148 6.54 6.69 15.35
C PRO A 148 5.46 6.88 16.42
N VAL A 149 4.34 7.48 16.01
CA VAL A 149 3.16 7.75 16.82
C VAL A 149 1.92 7.42 16.00
N THR A 150 0.79 7.15 16.67
CA THR A 150 -0.53 6.96 16.04
C THR A 150 -1.58 7.67 16.88
N PHE A 151 -2.59 8.26 16.23
CA PHE A 151 -3.68 8.94 16.94
C PHE A 151 -5.04 8.26 16.77
N GLY A 152 -5.23 7.43 15.74
CA GLY A 152 -6.51 6.81 15.41
C GLY A 152 -7.53 7.76 14.78
N THR A 153 -7.39 9.06 15.01
CA THR A 153 -8.26 10.14 14.54
C THR A 153 -7.46 11.27 13.88
N GLY A 154 -8.14 12.16 13.16
CA GLY A 154 -7.54 13.33 12.49
C GLY A 154 -7.42 13.17 10.98
N LYS A 155 -7.03 14.25 10.30
CA LYS A 155 -6.90 14.28 8.84
C LYS A 155 -5.71 13.40 8.41
N LYS A 156 -6.00 12.45 7.52
CA LYS A 156 -5.02 11.50 7.00
C LYS A 156 -4.56 11.88 5.59
N ILE A 157 -3.26 11.71 5.35
CA ILE A 157 -2.66 11.83 4.01
C ILE A 157 -3.28 10.78 3.10
N PHE A 158 -3.26 9.51 3.52
CA PHE A 158 -3.81 8.39 2.78
C PHE A 158 -5.15 8.00 3.42
N ARG A 159 -6.23 8.39 2.76
CA ARG A 159 -7.61 8.15 3.19
C ARG A 159 -8.38 7.35 2.13
N ASP A 160 -9.60 6.96 2.46
CA ASP A 160 -10.51 6.33 1.50
C ASP A 160 -10.66 7.21 0.25
N GLY A 161 -10.58 6.57 -0.93
CA GLY A 161 -10.57 7.28 -2.22
C GLY A 161 -9.19 7.73 -2.71
N THR A 162 -8.10 7.48 -1.96
CA THR A 162 -6.73 7.67 -2.48
C THR A 162 -6.52 6.81 -3.72
N VAL A 163 -6.12 7.43 -4.83
CA VAL A 163 -5.85 6.69 -6.07
C VAL A 163 -4.62 5.77 -5.90
N PRO A 164 -4.65 4.53 -6.45
CA PRO A 164 -3.46 3.68 -6.47
C PRO A 164 -2.29 4.38 -7.18
N ALA A 165 -1.14 4.45 -6.52
CA ALA A 165 0.07 5.04 -7.09
C ALA A 165 1.30 4.26 -6.64
N ALA A 166 2.20 3.99 -7.59
CA ALA A 166 3.47 3.34 -7.31
C ALA A 166 4.60 4.36 -7.19
N PHE A 167 5.45 4.18 -6.18
CA PHE A 167 6.64 4.99 -5.99
C PHE A 167 7.89 4.10 -5.94
N THR A 168 8.99 4.59 -6.50
CA THR A 168 10.31 3.98 -6.36
C THR A 168 11.08 4.73 -5.29
N VAL A 169 11.49 4.03 -4.25
CA VAL A 169 12.40 4.56 -3.22
C VAL A 169 13.71 4.98 -3.90
N THR A 170 14.10 6.24 -3.74
CA THR A 170 15.28 6.80 -4.44
C THR A 170 16.55 6.71 -3.61
N GLN A 171 16.42 6.53 -2.30
CA GLN A 171 17.51 6.42 -1.34
C GLN A 171 17.09 5.50 -0.19
N PRO A 172 18.02 4.79 0.46
CA PRO A 172 17.70 4.05 1.68
C PRO A 172 16.94 4.93 2.69
N PRO A 173 15.87 4.42 3.33
CA PRO A 173 15.18 5.17 4.38
C PRO A 173 16.17 5.66 5.43
N GLN A 174 16.12 6.96 5.73
CA GLN A 174 17.01 7.57 6.71
C GLN A 174 16.32 7.56 8.07
N ALA A 175 16.89 6.87 9.05
CA ALA A 175 16.52 7.02 10.46
C ALA A 175 17.41 8.09 11.10
N PHE A 176 16.83 8.92 11.96
CA PHE A 176 17.57 9.92 12.74
C PHE A 176 18.05 9.34 14.08
N PRO A 177 19.09 9.92 14.73
CA PRO A 177 19.82 9.28 15.84
C PRO A 177 18.97 8.81 17.02
N LYS A 178 17.91 9.55 17.33
CA LYS A 178 16.99 9.19 18.43
C LYS A 178 15.98 8.09 18.05
N ARG A 179 16.03 7.57 16.81
CA ARG A 179 15.10 6.57 16.24
C ARG A 179 13.63 6.95 16.37
N ASN A 180 13.38 8.25 16.49
CA ASN A 180 12.11 8.89 16.76
C ASN A 180 11.55 9.57 15.49
N LEU A 181 12.27 9.53 14.38
CA LEU A 181 11.86 10.05 13.09
C LEU A 181 12.56 9.24 11.99
N ALA A 182 11.83 8.95 10.93
CA ALA A 182 12.37 8.40 9.71
C ALA A 182 11.97 9.25 8.50
N ARG A 183 12.82 9.28 7.47
CA ARG A 183 12.52 9.92 6.19
C ARG A 183 12.59 8.90 5.07
N LEU A 184 11.49 8.80 4.33
CA LEU A 184 11.40 8.06 3.08
C LEU A 184 11.40 9.04 1.92
N ARG A 185 12.29 8.81 0.94
CA ARG A 185 12.33 9.57 -0.31
C ARG A 185 11.98 8.66 -1.45
N ALA A 186 10.98 9.05 -2.22
CA ALA A 186 10.50 8.25 -3.34
C ALA A 186 10.15 9.12 -4.55
N ARG A 187 10.34 8.58 -5.74
CA ARG A 187 9.89 9.16 -7.01
C ARG A 187 8.66 8.42 -7.48
N ARG A 188 7.70 9.15 -8.02
CA ARG A 188 6.54 8.50 -8.64
C ARG A 188 6.97 7.71 -9.86
N ARG A 189 6.46 6.49 -10.01
CA ARG A 189 6.50 5.78 -11.28
C ARG A 189 5.40 6.37 -12.16
N CYS A 190 5.77 7.16 -13.17
CA CYS A 190 4.87 7.36 -14.29
C CYS A 190 4.81 6.03 -15.05
N GLY A 191 3.61 5.52 -15.35
CA GLY A 191 3.48 4.56 -16.45
C GLY A 191 4.05 5.22 -17.70
N ASP A 192 4.84 4.50 -18.48
CA ASP A 192 5.39 4.99 -19.75
C ASP A 192 4.23 5.28 -20.71
N GLY A 193 3.70 6.51 -20.64
CA GLY A 193 2.91 7.11 -21.69
C GLY A 193 3.81 7.33 -22.90
N HIS A 194 3.72 6.40 -23.84
CA HIS A 194 3.85 6.56 -25.28
C HIS A 194 4.43 7.93 -25.73
N ARG A 195 5.77 8.03 -25.83
CA ARG A 195 6.39 9.08 -26.65
C ARG A 195 6.26 8.69 -28.12
N HIS A 196 5.11 8.99 -28.72
CA HIS A 196 4.95 8.97 -30.17
C HIS A 196 5.85 10.06 -30.79
N ARG A 197 6.91 9.64 -31.50
CA ARG A 197 7.49 10.45 -32.58
C ARG A 197 6.66 10.24 -33.84
N GLY A 198 6.30 11.35 -34.47
CA GLY A 198 5.21 11.46 -35.45
C GLY A 198 5.41 10.82 -36.81
N GLY A 199 4.26 10.57 -37.44
CA GLY A 199 4.02 10.29 -38.85
C GLY A 199 2.53 10.48 -39.12
N ALA A 200 2.18 11.27 -40.13
CA ALA A 200 0.87 11.89 -40.35
C ALA A 200 -0.24 10.97 -40.92
N HIS A 201 -1.48 11.46 -40.79
CA HIS A 201 -2.76 11.03 -41.41
C HIS A 201 -3.39 9.74 -40.86
N ALA A 202 -4.68 9.65 -40.53
CA ALA A 202 -5.85 10.48 -40.78
C ALA A 202 -6.89 10.31 -39.65
N ALA A 203 -7.79 11.29 -39.51
CA ALA A 203 -8.84 11.34 -38.52
C ALA A 203 -9.99 10.34 -38.76
N MET A 204 -10.73 10.08 -37.67
CA MET A 204 -12.05 9.42 -37.55
C MET A 204 -11.98 7.89 -37.46
N THR A 205 -12.21 7.28 -36.29
CA THR A 205 -13.52 7.22 -35.61
C THR A 205 -13.37 6.88 -34.12
N ALA A 206 -14.33 7.36 -33.31
CA ALA A 206 -14.48 7.00 -31.91
C ALA A 206 -14.79 5.50 -31.74
N GLY A 207 -14.06 4.81 -30.84
CA GLY A 207 -14.37 3.44 -30.44
C GLY A 207 -13.27 2.70 -29.65
N GLY A 208 -13.39 2.72 -28.31
CA GLY A 208 -13.01 1.62 -27.38
C GLY A 208 -11.57 1.56 -26.84
N VAL A 209 -11.30 1.16 -25.59
CA VAL A 209 -12.08 0.99 -24.35
C VAL A 209 -11.10 1.19 -23.19
N GLY A 210 -11.43 2.05 -22.22
CA GLY A 210 -10.74 2.06 -20.92
C GLY A 210 -11.20 0.83 -20.13
N GLY A 211 -10.31 -0.12 -19.89
CA GLY A 211 -10.62 -1.37 -19.20
C GLY A 211 -11.13 -1.12 -17.77
N ILE A 212 -11.89 -2.07 -17.22
CA ILE A 212 -12.38 -2.00 -15.83
C ILE A 212 -11.20 -2.28 -14.89
N PRO A 213 -10.99 -1.49 -13.81
CA PRO A 213 -9.92 -1.76 -12.85
C PRO A 213 -10.26 -3.00 -12.01
N TRP A 214 -9.36 -3.98 -12.02
CA TRP A 214 -9.43 -5.20 -11.24
C TRP A 214 -8.19 -5.38 -10.37
N VAL A 215 -8.37 -6.10 -9.27
CA VAL A 215 -7.30 -6.59 -8.39
C VAL A 215 -7.30 -8.11 -8.45
N LEU A 216 -6.15 -8.67 -8.82
CA LEU A 216 -5.88 -10.10 -8.72
C LEU A 216 -5.04 -10.34 -7.46
N HIS A 217 -5.36 -11.37 -6.69
CA HIS A 217 -4.48 -11.92 -5.67
C HIS A 217 -3.93 -13.25 -6.18
N VAL A 218 -2.62 -13.28 -6.45
CA VAL A 218 -1.90 -14.46 -6.94
C VAL A 218 -1.18 -15.10 -5.76
N ASP A 219 -1.41 -16.39 -5.54
CA ASP A 219 -0.88 -17.15 -4.40
C ASP A 219 -0.37 -18.51 -4.90
N LEU A 220 0.92 -18.80 -4.67
CA LEU A 220 1.56 -20.04 -5.12
C LEU A 220 1.06 -21.23 -4.30
N ASP A 221 0.67 -22.29 -5.00
CA ASP A 221 0.10 -23.46 -4.35
C ASP A 221 1.17 -24.28 -3.64
N GLN A 222 0.95 -24.52 -2.34
CA GLN A 222 1.86 -25.30 -1.47
C GLN A 222 3.34 -24.91 -1.66
N PHE A 223 3.61 -23.61 -1.85
CA PHE A 223 4.84 -23.07 -2.43
C PHE A 223 6.13 -23.77 -2.01
N ILE A 224 6.43 -23.78 -0.71
CA ILE A 224 7.68 -24.35 -0.20
C ILE A 224 7.78 -25.84 -0.51
N ALA A 225 6.70 -26.60 -0.33
CA ALA A 225 6.69 -28.03 -0.67
C ALA A 225 6.81 -28.24 -2.18
N ALA A 226 6.18 -27.40 -3.00
CA ALA A 226 6.31 -27.45 -4.45
C ALA A 226 7.75 -27.17 -4.93
N VAL A 227 8.45 -26.21 -4.31
CA VAL A 227 9.87 -25.95 -4.59
C VAL A 227 10.74 -27.16 -4.23
N GLU A 228 10.48 -27.82 -3.10
CA GLU A 228 11.19 -29.06 -2.73
C GLU A 228 10.92 -30.20 -3.72
N VAL A 229 9.67 -30.37 -4.19
CA VAL A 229 9.33 -31.37 -5.22
C VAL A 229 10.03 -31.08 -6.55
N LEU A 230 10.15 -29.81 -6.95
CA LEU A 230 10.89 -29.44 -8.17
C LEU A 230 12.38 -29.76 -8.08
N ARG A 231 12.97 -29.63 -6.88
CA ARG A 231 14.39 -29.97 -6.61
C ARG A 231 14.60 -31.48 -6.44
N ARG A 232 13.57 -32.19 -5.99
CA ARG A 232 13.58 -33.62 -5.65
C ARG A 232 12.32 -34.30 -6.21
N PRO A 233 12.29 -34.60 -7.53
CA PRO A 233 11.11 -35.13 -8.20
C PRO A 233 10.58 -36.44 -7.59
N GLU A 234 11.44 -37.22 -6.92
CA GLU A 234 11.08 -38.43 -6.17
C GLU A 234 10.16 -38.18 -4.96
N LEU A 235 9.94 -36.92 -4.58
CA LEU A 235 9.00 -36.51 -3.53
C LEU A 235 7.58 -36.29 -4.04
N ALA A 236 7.35 -36.28 -5.36
CA ALA A 236 6.03 -36.10 -5.93
C ALA A 236 5.03 -37.16 -5.41
N GLY A 237 3.85 -36.71 -4.97
CA GLY A 237 2.80 -37.58 -4.43
C GLY A 237 3.05 -38.09 -3.01
N LYS A 238 4.13 -37.67 -2.34
CA LYS A 238 4.40 -38.02 -0.93
C LYS A 238 3.90 -36.92 0.01
N PRO A 239 3.49 -37.25 1.25
CA PRO A 239 3.24 -36.25 2.27
C PRO A 239 4.56 -35.57 2.67
N ILE A 240 4.69 -34.28 2.34
CA ILE A 240 5.86 -33.47 2.66
C ILE A 240 5.49 -32.43 3.71
N ILE A 241 6.37 -32.27 4.70
CA ILE A 241 6.26 -31.26 5.73
C ILE A 241 7.59 -30.49 5.76
N VAL A 242 7.55 -29.18 5.58
CA VAL A 242 8.75 -28.34 5.70
C VAL A 242 8.64 -27.48 6.94
N GLY A 243 9.67 -27.47 7.79
CA GLY A 243 9.69 -26.64 8.99
C GLY A 243 10.96 -26.79 9.82
N GLY A 244 11.36 -25.71 10.49
CA GLY A 244 12.56 -25.68 11.33
C GLY A 244 13.80 -26.25 10.64
N ARG A 245 14.55 -27.08 11.37
CA ARG A 245 15.71 -27.83 10.85
C ARG A 245 15.35 -29.22 10.31
N GLY A 246 14.07 -29.51 10.09
CA GLY A 246 13.59 -30.81 9.62
C GLY A 246 13.48 -31.88 10.72
N ASP A 247 13.82 -31.54 11.97
CA ASP A 247 13.71 -32.45 13.12
C ASP A 247 12.39 -32.20 13.89
N PRO A 248 11.44 -33.15 13.91
CA PRO A 248 10.18 -33.00 14.62
C PRO A 248 10.30 -33.09 16.16
N THR A 249 11.46 -33.47 16.69
CA THR A 249 11.75 -33.47 18.13
C THR A 249 12.05 -32.06 18.65
N GLU A 250 12.48 -31.15 17.77
CA GLU A 250 12.76 -29.77 18.11
C GLU A 250 11.48 -28.93 18.23
N ARG A 251 11.59 -27.83 18.99
CA ARG A 251 10.51 -26.86 19.12
C ARG A 251 10.43 -25.98 17.87
N ALA A 252 9.79 -26.50 16.83
CA ALA A 252 9.49 -25.79 15.60
C ALA A 252 8.04 -26.04 15.13
N VAL A 253 7.61 -25.23 14.16
CA VAL A 253 6.30 -25.34 13.51
C VAL A 253 6.45 -25.64 12.03
N VAL A 254 5.41 -26.22 11.44
CA VAL A 254 5.27 -26.41 10.00
C VAL A 254 5.25 -25.04 9.32
N SER A 255 6.20 -24.79 8.42
CA SER A 255 6.18 -23.63 7.52
C SER A 255 5.19 -23.86 6.38
N THR A 256 5.20 -25.06 5.80
CA THR A 256 4.26 -25.51 4.77
C THR A 256 4.14 -27.03 4.80
N ALA A 257 2.95 -27.51 4.46
CA ALA A 257 2.68 -28.92 4.21
C ALA A 257 2.15 -29.08 2.78
N SER A 258 2.56 -30.16 2.11
CA SER A 258 2.01 -30.54 0.80
C SER A 258 0.53 -30.89 0.88
N TYR A 259 -0.17 -30.92 -0.24
CA TYR A 259 -1.59 -31.31 -0.26
C TYR A 259 -1.83 -32.71 0.31
N GLU A 260 -0.92 -33.65 0.06
CA GLU A 260 -0.96 -35.00 0.62
C GLU A 260 -0.85 -34.99 2.15
N ALA A 261 0.01 -34.16 2.73
CA ALA A 261 0.09 -33.99 4.18
C ALA A 261 -1.13 -33.22 4.75
N ARG A 262 -1.67 -32.24 4.01
CA ARG A 262 -2.87 -31.49 4.39
C ARG A 262 -4.12 -32.37 4.48
N ALA A 263 -4.19 -33.46 3.70
CA ALA A 263 -5.28 -34.43 3.79
C ALA A 263 -5.42 -35.08 5.19
N PHE A 264 -4.34 -35.12 5.98
CA PHE A 264 -4.33 -35.57 7.37
C PHE A 264 -4.56 -34.44 8.39
N GLY A 265 -4.94 -33.26 7.90
CA GLY A 265 -5.17 -32.06 8.69
C GLY A 265 -3.87 -31.44 9.23
N VAL A 266 -2.74 -31.62 8.55
CA VAL A 266 -1.51 -30.85 8.82
C VAL A 266 -1.60 -29.50 8.11
N GLY A 267 -1.15 -28.42 8.75
CA GLY A 267 -1.15 -27.08 8.16
C GLY A 267 -0.07 -26.19 8.77
N SER A 268 0.18 -25.06 8.12
CA SER A 268 1.17 -24.08 8.58
C SER A 268 0.87 -23.59 10.00
N GLY A 269 1.93 -23.38 10.79
CA GLY A 269 1.84 -23.01 12.21
C GLY A 269 1.57 -24.19 13.16
N MET A 270 1.25 -25.39 12.66
CA MET A 270 1.15 -26.59 13.50
C MET A 270 2.53 -26.97 14.07
N PRO A 271 2.66 -27.32 15.36
CA PRO A 271 3.92 -27.85 15.90
C PRO A 271 4.40 -29.09 15.14
N LEU A 272 5.68 -29.17 14.77
CA LEU A 272 6.23 -30.29 13.98
C LEU A 272 5.98 -31.65 14.67
N ARG A 273 6.14 -31.71 15.99
CA ARG A 273 5.84 -32.92 16.78
C ARG A 273 4.38 -33.38 16.69
N ILE A 274 3.43 -32.47 16.45
CA ILE A 274 2.02 -32.82 16.20
C ILE A 274 1.85 -33.30 14.77
N ALA A 275 2.46 -32.60 13.81
CA ALA A 275 2.40 -32.95 12.40
C ALA A 275 2.99 -34.35 12.11
N ALA A 276 4.16 -34.65 12.66
CA ALA A 276 4.81 -35.96 12.55
C ALA A 276 3.99 -37.10 13.18
N ARG A 277 3.20 -36.82 14.22
CA ARG A 277 2.28 -37.81 14.80
C ARG A 277 1.04 -38.04 13.94
N LYS A 278 0.57 -37.00 13.25
CA LYS A 278 -0.57 -37.10 12.31
C LYS A 278 -0.21 -37.86 11.06
N VAL A 279 1.03 -37.73 10.59
CA VAL A 279 1.54 -38.38 9.38
C VAL A 279 2.91 -38.99 9.67
N PRO A 280 2.97 -40.19 10.27
CA PRO A 280 4.23 -40.84 10.66
C PRO A 280 5.20 -41.05 9.48
N ASP A 281 4.65 -41.28 8.28
CA ASP A 281 5.42 -41.54 7.05
C ASP A 281 5.75 -40.26 6.25
N ALA A 282 5.50 -39.08 6.82
CA ALA A 282 5.80 -37.82 6.14
C ALA A 282 7.31 -37.59 5.97
N VAL A 283 7.70 -37.08 4.80
CA VAL A 283 9.05 -36.57 4.57
C VAL A 283 9.14 -35.19 5.20
N ILE A 284 9.92 -35.07 6.29
CA ILE A 284 10.12 -33.81 7.00
C ILE A 284 11.43 -33.17 6.54
N LEU A 285 11.35 -31.96 6.01
CA LEU A 285 12.49 -31.23 5.44
C LEU A 285 12.79 -29.95 6.22
N PRO A 286 14.07 -29.54 6.31
CA PRO A 286 14.45 -28.23 6.83
C PRO A 286 13.98 -27.11 5.90
N VAL A 287 13.82 -25.91 6.47
CA VAL A 287 13.58 -24.70 5.68
C VAL A 287 14.87 -24.30 4.95
N ASP A 288 14.78 -24.18 3.63
CA ASP A 288 15.83 -23.64 2.76
C ASP A 288 15.41 -22.26 2.20
N GLN A 289 15.64 -21.22 3.00
CA GLN A 289 15.17 -19.87 2.69
C GLN A 289 15.75 -19.32 1.38
N GLU A 290 17.00 -19.66 1.05
CA GLU A 290 17.67 -19.19 -0.17
C GLU A 290 16.97 -19.75 -1.41
N ALA A 291 16.69 -21.06 -1.44
CA ALA A 291 15.97 -21.68 -2.54
C ALA A 291 14.56 -21.08 -2.72
N TYR A 292 13.87 -20.78 -1.62
CA TYR A 292 12.51 -20.23 -1.67
C TYR A 292 12.51 -18.78 -2.13
N LEU A 293 13.48 -17.97 -1.69
CA LEU A 293 13.63 -16.59 -2.14
C LEU A 293 13.97 -16.52 -3.64
N ALA A 294 14.85 -17.38 -4.14
CA ALA A 294 15.18 -17.43 -5.57
C ALA A 294 13.97 -17.80 -6.44
N ALA A 295 13.16 -18.77 -6.00
CA ALA A 295 11.92 -19.14 -6.67
C ALA A 295 10.89 -17.99 -6.63
N SER A 296 10.72 -17.36 -5.46
CA SER A 296 9.87 -16.19 -5.25
C SER A 296 10.25 -15.04 -6.20
N GLU A 297 11.53 -14.67 -6.27
CA GLU A 297 12.01 -13.59 -7.14
C GLU A 297 11.65 -13.83 -8.60
N THR A 298 11.78 -15.07 -9.07
CA THR A 298 11.39 -15.45 -10.43
C THR A 298 9.89 -15.30 -10.65
N VAL A 299 9.05 -15.74 -9.72
CA VAL A 299 7.58 -15.55 -9.80
C VAL A 299 7.23 -14.06 -9.83
N MET A 300 7.76 -13.27 -8.89
CA MET A 300 7.44 -11.84 -8.79
C MET A 300 7.93 -11.06 -10.01
N ALA A 301 9.05 -11.45 -10.63
CA ALA A 301 9.50 -10.91 -11.90
C ALA A 301 8.52 -11.24 -13.04
N THR A 302 8.04 -12.49 -13.13
CA THR A 302 7.02 -12.92 -14.11
C THR A 302 5.72 -12.13 -13.97
N LEU A 303 5.27 -11.85 -12.75
CA LEU A 303 4.08 -11.03 -12.50
C LEU A 303 4.28 -9.58 -12.96
N ARG A 304 5.45 -8.97 -12.66
CA ARG A 304 5.77 -7.60 -13.06
C ARG A 304 5.93 -7.42 -14.56
N ALA A 305 6.26 -8.49 -15.28
CA ALA A 305 6.39 -8.48 -16.73
C ALA A 305 5.04 -8.56 -17.46
N GLN A 306 3.92 -8.80 -16.76
CA GLN A 306 2.61 -8.88 -17.40
C GLN A 306 2.16 -7.51 -17.91
N PRO A 307 1.51 -7.44 -19.09
CA PRO A 307 1.04 -6.18 -19.66
C PRO A 307 0.07 -5.45 -18.71
N GLY A 308 0.34 -4.17 -18.44
CA GLY A 308 -0.52 -3.34 -17.59
C GLY A 308 -0.52 -3.69 -16.09
N ALA A 309 0.29 -4.65 -15.65
CA ALA A 309 0.30 -5.10 -14.25
C ALA A 309 0.97 -4.09 -13.31
N THR A 310 0.27 -3.73 -12.23
CA THR A 310 0.85 -3.08 -11.05
C THR A 310 0.95 -4.10 -9.92
N VAL A 311 2.17 -4.48 -9.55
CA VAL A 311 2.40 -5.58 -8.59
C VAL A 311 2.80 -5.05 -7.20
N GLN A 312 2.05 -5.46 -6.18
CA GLN A 312 2.39 -5.29 -4.77
C GLN A 312 2.67 -6.67 -4.15
N VAL A 313 3.90 -6.90 -3.72
CA VAL A 313 4.31 -8.15 -3.07
C VAL A 313 3.88 -8.14 -1.59
N LEU A 314 3.23 -9.20 -1.11
CA LEU A 314 2.86 -9.35 0.31
C LEU A 314 3.84 -10.27 1.06
N GLY A 315 4.34 -11.30 0.38
CA GLY A 315 5.25 -12.30 0.92
C GLY A 315 6.03 -12.99 -0.18
N TRP A 316 6.74 -14.07 0.18
CA TRP A 316 7.50 -14.89 -0.77
C TRP A 316 6.64 -15.67 -1.78
N ASP A 317 5.35 -15.86 -1.51
CA ASP A 317 4.47 -16.73 -2.30
C ASP A 317 3.20 -16.02 -2.79
N GLU A 318 2.99 -14.77 -2.40
CA GLU A 318 1.78 -14.02 -2.71
C GLU A 318 2.01 -12.56 -3.09
N ALA A 319 1.21 -12.08 -4.04
CA ALA A 319 1.19 -10.71 -4.51
C ALA A 319 -0.22 -10.28 -4.95
N PHE A 320 -0.51 -8.98 -4.79
CA PHE A 320 -1.60 -8.32 -5.50
C PHE A 320 -1.11 -7.81 -6.86
N VAL A 321 -1.95 -7.96 -7.88
CA VAL A 321 -1.73 -7.47 -9.24
C VAL A 321 -2.93 -6.63 -9.65
N GLY A 322 -2.75 -5.31 -9.73
CA GLY A 322 -3.73 -4.39 -10.29
C GLY A 322 -3.64 -4.37 -11.83
N VAL A 323 -4.78 -4.43 -12.51
CA VAL A 323 -4.86 -4.44 -13.98
C VAL A 323 -6.16 -3.80 -14.46
N GLU A 324 -6.11 -3.10 -15.59
CA GLU A 324 -7.30 -2.65 -16.33
C GLU A 324 -7.57 -3.62 -17.47
N THR A 325 -8.71 -4.32 -17.43
CA THR A 325 -9.10 -5.31 -18.46
C THR A 325 -10.60 -5.51 -18.48
N GLU A 326 -11.15 -5.85 -19.64
CA GLU A 326 -12.55 -6.27 -19.79
C GLU A 326 -12.78 -7.73 -19.34
N ASP A 327 -11.74 -8.57 -19.44
CA ASP A 327 -11.81 -10.00 -19.12
C ASP A 327 -10.72 -10.36 -18.07
N PRO A 328 -11.02 -10.20 -16.77
CA PRO A 328 -10.06 -10.51 -15.72
C PRO A 328 -9.83 -12.03 -15.55
N GLU A 329 -10.79 -12.88 -15.95
CA GLU A 329 -10.63 -14.33 -15.95
C GLU A 329 -9.59 -14.79 -16.98
N ALA A 330 -9.64 -14.26 -18.21
CA ALA A 330 -8.62 -14.53 -19.22
C ALA A 330 -7.24 -14.04 -18.78
N TYR A 331 -7.16 -12.83 -18.21
CA TYR A 331 -5.91 -12.28 -17.68
C TYR A 331 -5.35 -13.15 -16.54
N ALA A 332 -6.19 -13.59 -15.61
CA ALA A 332 -5.80 -14.50 -14.53
C ALA A 332 -5.23 -15.82 -15.06
N ARG A 333 -5.85 -16.43 -16.08
CA ARG A 333 -5.33 -17.66 -16.72
C ARG A 333 -4.01 -17.41 -17.44
N GLN A 334 -3.84 -16.27 -18.08
CA GLN A 334 -2.56 -15.87 -18.69
C GLN A 334 -1.46 -15.77 -17.62
N VAL A 335 -1.76 -15.13 -16.48
CA VAL A 335 -0.84 -15.05 -15.34
C VAL A 335 -0.45 -16.45 -14.85
N GLN A 336 -1.42 -17.34 -14.66
CA GLN A 336 -1.15 -18.73 -14.25
C GLN A 336 -0.24 -19.45 -15.25
N ALA A 337 -0.52 -19.32 -16.55
CA ALA A 337 0.28 -19.95 -17.61
C ALA A 337 1.71 -19.43 -17.61
N ALA A 338 1.91 -18.12 -17.51
CA ALA A 338 3.25 -17.50 -17.48
C ALA A 338 4.06 -17.93 -16.25
N VAL A 339 3.42 -17.98 -15.07
CA VAL A 339 4.08 -18.48 -13.84
C VAL A 339 4.48 -19.94 -14.00
N LEU A 340 3.57 -20.79 -14.50
CA LEU A 340 3.84 -22.20 -14.71
C LEU A 340 4.95 -22.44 -15.73
N GLU A 341 4.92 -21.75 -16.87
CA GLU A 341 5.96 -21.85 -17.89
C GLU A 341 7.33 -21.45 -17.35
N ARG A 342 7.40 -20.35 -16.60
CA ARG A 342 8.68 -19.79 -16.14
C ARG A 342 9.28 -20.52 -14.94
N THR A 343 8.44 -21.12 -14.09
CA THR A 343 8.88 -21.64 -12.78
C THR A 343 8.54 -23.10 -12.55
N ARG A 344 7.64 -23.68 -13.35
CA ARG A 344 7.01 -24.99 -13.12
C ARG A 344 6.22 -25.06 -11.81
N LEU A 345 5.87 -23.92 -11.21
CA LEU A 345 5.01 -23.81 -10.03
C LEU A 345 3.58 -23.45 -10.45
N HIS A 346 2.60 -24.01 -9.75
CA HIS A 346 1.21 -23.63 -9.90
C HIS A 346 0.86 -22.47 -8.94
N CYS A 347 -0.02 -21.59 -9.38
CA CYS A 347 -0.65 -20.59 -8.53
C CYS A 347 -2.17 -20.63 -8.68
N SER A 348 -2.85 -20.18 -7.64
CA SER A 348 -4.28 -19.88 -7.65
C SER A 348 -4.47 -18.37 -7.71
N VAL A 349 -5.51 -17.91 -8.41
CA VAL A 349 -5.77 -16.48 -8.62
C VAL A 349 -7.17 -16.11 -8.16
N GLY A 350 -7.26 -15.17 -7.23
CA GLY A 350 -8.52 -14.57 -6.82
C GLY A 350 -8.70 -13.24 -7.51
N ILE A 351 -9.88 -12.98 -8.08
CA ILE A 351 -10.21 -11.72 -8.75
C ILE A 351 -11.19 -10.96 -7.87
N GLY A 352 -10.93 -9.68 -7.65
CA GLY A 352 -11.87 -8.78 -7.00
C GLY A 352 -11.72 -7.33 -7.45
N ASP A 353 -12.68 -6.52 -7.06
CA ASP A 353 -12.72 -5.06 -7.19
C ASP A 353 -12.14 -4.35 -5.94
N THR A 354 -11.68 -5.11 -4.95
CA THR A 354 -10.89 -4.65 -3.79
C THR A 354 -9.85 -5.70 -3.40
N LEU A 355 -8.80 -5.29 -2.67
CA LEU A 355 -7.77 -6.20 -2.15
C LEU A 355 -8.35 -7.32 -1.27
N VAL A 356 -9.32 -6.98 -0.41
CA VAL A 356 -9.97 -7.94 0.49
C VAL A 356 -10.72 -9.00 -0.30
N ARG A 357 -11.54 -8.60 -1.27
CA ARG A 357 -12.31 -9.55 -2.09
C ARG A 357 -11.42 -10.41 -2.96
N ALA A 358 -10.38 -9.85 -3.57
CA ALA A 358 -9.41 -10.61 -4.34
C ALA A 358 -8.72 -11.69 -3.49
N LYS A 359 -8.25 -11.33 -2.28
CA LYS A 359 -7.57 -12.28 -1.40
C LYS A 359 -8.50 -13.40 -0.90
N VAL A 360 -9.73 -13.06 -0.52
CA VAL A 360 -10.73 -14.06 -0.13
C VAL A 360 -11.08 -14.98 -1.30
N ALA A 361 -11.22 -14.41 -2.51
CA ALA A 361 -11.53 -15.17 -3.72
C ALA A 361 -10.50 -16.27 -4.01
N THR A 362 -9.21 -16.02 -3.79
CA THR A 362 -8.14 -17.01 -4.01
C THR A 362 -8.38 -18.30 -3.20
N GLY A 363 -8.95 -18.20 -2.00
CA GLY A 363 -9.30 -19.36 -1.18
C GLY A 363 -10.30 -20.29 -1.86
N PHE A 364 -11.28 -19.75 -2.60
CA PHE A 364 -12.26 -20.52 -3.36
C PHE A 364 -11.72 -21.08 -4.67
N GLY A 365 -10.67 -20.46 -5.21
CA GLY A 365 -10.00 -20.92 -6.43
C GLY A 365 -8.96 -22.01 -6.20
N LYS A 366 -8.51 -22.24 -4.96
CA LYS A 366 -7.44 -23.22 -4.68
C LYS A 366 -7.92 -24.68 -4.84
N PRO A 367 -7.06 -25.58 -5.36
CA PRO A 367 -5.75 -25.35 -5.99
C PRO A 367 -5.84 -25.06 -7.50
N ALA A 368 -4.84 -24.38 -8.06
CA ALA A 368 -4.62 -24.08 -9.47
C ALA A 368 -5.82 -23.46 -10.21
N GLY A 369 -6.77 -22.88 -9.48
CA GLY A 369 -8.00 -22.33 -10.05
C GLY A 369 -8.07 -20.82 -9.96
N VAL A 370 -9.13 -20.31 -10.56
CA VAL A 370 -9.49 -18.90 -10.60
C VAL A 370 -10.88 -18.73 -10.03
N PHE A 371 -11.07 -17.74 -9.16
CA PHE A 371 -12.39 -17.40 -8.62
C PHE A 371 -12.58 -15.89 -8.58
N ARG A 372 -13.77 -15.40 -8.93
CA ARG A 372 -14.10 -13.98 -8.92
C ARG A 372 -15.11 -13.65 -7.84
N LEU A 373 -14.78 -12.66 -7.02
CA LEU A 373 -15.61 -12.15 -5.94
C LEU A 373 -15.75 -10.63 -6.08
N THR A 374 -16.98 -10.15 -6.25
CA THR A 374 -17.29 -8.73 -6.48
C THR A 374 -18.33 -8.26 -5.48
N ALA A 375 -18.65 -6.96 -5.47
CA ALA A 375 -19.81 -6.48 -4.71
C ALA A 375 -21.11 -7.23 -5.05
N GLY A 376 -21.28 -7.64 -6.31
CA GLY A 376 -22.51 -8.26 -6.80
C GLY A 376 -22.77 -9.69 -6.32
N ASN A 377 -21.72 -10.46 -6.00
CA ASN A 377 -21.87 -11.84 -5.51
C ASN A 377 -21.37 -12.05 -4.07
N TRP A 378 -20.88 -11.00 -3.42
CA TRP A 378 -20.24 -11.10 -2.11
C TRP A 378 -21.16 -11.73 -1.06
N LEU A 379 -22.39 -11.23 -0.89
CA LEU A 379 -23.29 -11.74 0.15
C LEU A 379 -23.81 -13.16 -0.15
N ASP A 380 -23.95 -13.52 -1.43
CA ASP A 380 -24.36 -14.88 -1.82
C ASP A 380 -23.28 -15.90 -1.46
N VAL A 381 -22.01 -15.55 -1.67
CA VAL A 381 -20.87 -16.44 -1.41
C VAL A 381 -20.44 -16.40 0.07
N MET A 382 -20.40 -15.21 0.68
CA MET A 382 -19.83 -14.98 2.00
C MET A 382 -20.86 -14.82 3.11
N GLY A 383 -22.09 -14.42 2.80
CA GLY A 383 -23.06 -13.96 3.82
C GLY A 383 -23.31 -14.97 4.94
N ARG A 384 -23.42 -16.26 4.62
CA ARG A 384 -23.65 -17.34 5.59
C ARG A 384 -22.36 -17.89 6.23
N ARG A 385 -21.19 -17.42 5.78
CA ARG A 385 -19.90 -17.92 6.29
C ARG A 385 -19.58 -17.28 7.63
N PRO A 386 -18.81 -17.99 8.49
CA PRO A 386 -18.41 -17.44 9.76
C PRO A 386 -17.44 -16.27 9.57
N THR A 387 -17.46 -15.30 10.48
CA THR A 387 -16.65 -14.07 10.38
C THR A 387 -15.14 -14.33 10.25
N LYS A 388 -14.63 -15.46 10.77
CA LYS A 388 -13.23 -15.91 10.62
C LYS A 388 -12.77 -16.17 9.18
N GLU A 389 -13.69 -16.25 8.21
CA GLU A 389 -13.34 -16.39 6.79
C GLU A 389 -13.05 -15.03 6.12
N LEU A 390 -13.28 -13.92 6.82
CA LEU A 390 -12.83 -12.60 6.37
C LEU A 390 -11.33 -12.46 6.60
N TRP A 391 -10.63 -11.97 5.58
CA TRP A 391 -9.22 -11.61 5.73
C TRP A 391 -9.07 -10.50 6.78
N GLY A 392 -8.20 -10.72 7.76
CA GLY A 392 -7.99 -9.83 8.91
C GLY A 392 -8.79 -10.22 10.17
N VAL A 393 -9.78 -11.12 10.07
CA VAL A 393 -10.56 -11.59 11.22
C VAL A 393 -10.04 -12.96 11.68
N GLY A 394 -9.15 -12.95 12.69
CA GLY A 394 -8.65 -14.19 13.30
C GLY A 394 -9.64 -14.85 14.27
N THR A 395 -9.34 -16.07 14.71
CA THR A 395 -10.16 -16.86 15.66
C THR A 395 -10.57 -16.09 16.91
N ARG A 396 -9.68 -15.24 17.45
CA ARG A 396 -9.97 -14.43 18.65
C ARG A 396 -11.00 -13.34 18.38
N VAL A 397 -10.91 -12.65 17.24
CA VAL A 397 -11.86 -11.60 16.88
C VAL A 397 -13.21 -12.22 16.55
N SER A 398 -13.23 -13.30 15.78
CA SER A 398 -14.44 -14.06 15.48
C SER A 398 -15.14 -14.56 16.75
N ALA A 399 -14.39 -15.06 17.73
CA ALA A 399 -14.96 -15.46 19.03
C ALA A 399 -15.50 -14.29 19.87
N ARG A 400 -14.98 -13.06 19.69
CA ARG A 400 -15.53 -11.85 20.34
C ARG A 400 -16.83 -11.42 19.66
N LEU A 401 -16.87 -11.44 18.32
CA LEU A 401 -18.08 -11.15 17.54
C LEU A 401 -19.21 -12.14 17.87
N ALA A 402 -18.90 -13.43 17.99
CA ALA A 402 -19.88 -14.44 18.40
C ALA A 402 -20.51 -14.15 19.78
N LYS A 403 -19.74 -13.57 20.72
CA LYS A 403 -20.27 -13.14 22.03
C LYS A 403 -21.25 -11.97 21.93
N LEU A 404 -21.20 -11.22 20.83
CA LEU A 404 -22.13 -10.14 20.49
C LEU A 404 -23.31 -10.65 19.63
N GLY A 405 -23.44 -11.96 19.42
CA GLY A 405 -24.46 -12.54 18.54
C GLY A 405 -24.17 -12.38 17.05
N ILE A 406 -22.90 -12.13 16.69
CA ILE A 406 -22.46 -11.94 15.31
C ILE A 406 -21.59 -13.13 14.91
N ASP A 407 -22.20 -14.15 14.32
CA ASP A 407 -21.53 -15.38 13.91
C ASP A 407 -21.15 -15.35 12.43
N THR A 408 -21.92 -14.65 11.60
CA THR A 408 -21.80 -14.65 10.14
C THR A 408 -21.37 -13.31 9.55
N VAL A 409 -20.87 -13.35 8.31
CA VAL A 409 -20.51 -12.13 7.56
C VAL A 409 -21.73 -11.23 7.31
N ALA A 410 -22.91 -11.80 7.05
CA ALA A 410 -24.13 -11.03 6.85
C ALA A 410 -24.58 -10.31 8.11
N GLU A 411 -24.51 -10.95 9.27
CA GLU A 411 -24.80 -10.32 10.57
C GLU A 411 -23.81 -9.19 10.86
N LEU A 412 -22.51 -9.42 10.59
CA LEU A 412 -21.49 -8.38 10.77
C LEU A 412 -21.75 -7.18 9.84
N ALA A 413 -22.14 -7.43 8.60
CA ALA A 413 -22.45 -6.37 7.63
C ALA A 413 -23.71 -5.56 8.01
N ALA A 414 -24.66 -6.17 8.72
CA ALA A 414 -25.88 -5.52 9.20
C ALA A 414 -25.72 -4.84 10.58
N SER A 415 -24.58 -5.04 11.25
CA SER A 415 -24.32 -4.52 12.59
C SER A 415 -24.09 -3.01 12.57
N ASN A 416 -24.52 -2.32 13.63
CA ASN A 416 -24.23 -0.89 13.80
C ASN A 416 -22.73 -0.71 14.13
N PRO A 417 -21.98 0.12 13.38
CA PRO A 417 -20.55 0.36 13.66
C PRO A 417 -20.24 0.80 15.09
N GLN A 418 -21.17 1.48 15.77
CA GLN A 418 -20.99 1.91 17.15
C GLN A 418 -20.93 0.74 18.14
N ASP A 419 -21.59 -0.38 17.83
CA ASP A 419 -21.62 -1.59 18.67
C ASP A 419 -20.37 -2.46 18.48
N LEU A 420 -19.53 -2.13 17.50
CA LEU A 420 -18.31 -2.85 17.13
C LEU A 420 -17.02 -2.19 17.65
N GLY A 421 -17.13 -1.00 18.28
CA GLY A 421 -16.00 -0.29 18.88
C GLY A 421 -15.46 -0.97 20.15
N PRO A 422 -14.25 -0.63 20.61
CA PRO A 422 -13.75 -1.11 21.88
C PRO A 422 -14.60 -0.54 23.02
N GLY A 423 -15.43 -1.40 23.64
CA GLY A 423 -16.04 -1.14 24.93
C GLY A 423 -15.06 -1.29 26.10
#